data_AF-A0A3N5JTY9-F1
#
_entry.id   AF-A0A3N5JTY9-F1
#
_cell.length_a   1.000
_cell.length_b   1.000
_cell.length_c   1.000
_cell.angle_alpha   90.00
_cell.angle_beta   90.00
_cell.angle_gamma   90.00
#
_symmetry.space_group_name_H-M   'P 1'
#
loop_
_entity.id
_entity.type
_entity.pdbx_description
1 polymer ?
#
loop_
_entity_poly.entity_id
_entity_poly.type
_entity_poly.pdbx_seq_one_letter_code
_entity_poly.pdbx_strand_id
1 'polypeptide(L)' 'MDESRGRRRWSRPVFLGLMIVGVTAGHMLVPVTRQVPHDLVVRLFYLPIALGGAWFGLWGGLGTAGLIT' A
#
# COMPACT_ATOMS: atom_id res chain seq x y z
N MET A 1 -7.38 -32.63 2.85
CA MET A 1 -6.70 -31.60 2.04
C MET A 1 -7.16 -30.25 2.54
N ASP A 2 -6.37 -29.58 3.38
CA ASP A 2 -6.72 -28.30 4.00
C ASP A 2 -6.05 -27.14 3.25
N GLU A 3 -6.44 -26.94 1.99
CA GLU A 3 -5.94 -25.87 1.11
C GLU A 3 -6.53 -24.48 1.43
N SER A 4 -7.39 -24.41 2.46
CA SER A 4 -8.13 -23.19 2.82
C SER A 4 -7.28 -22.21 3.64
N ARG A 5 -6.34 -22.71 4.45
CA ARG A 5 -5.49 -21.89 5.34
C ARG A 5 -4.40 -21.12 4.60
N GLY A 6 -3.86 -21.70 3.52
CA GLY A 6 -2.81 -21.08 2.70
C GLY A 6 -3.28 -19.81 1.98
N ARG A 7 -4.46 -19.86 1.35
CA ARG A 7 -5.04 -18.72 0.61
C ARG A 7 -5.28 -17.48 1.49
N ARG A 8 -5.73 -17.69 2.73
CA ARG A 8 -6.03 -16.61 3.68
C ARG A 8 -4.74 -15.93 4.18
N ARG A 9 -3.63 -16.68 4.29
CA ARG A 9 -2.32 -16.13 4.67
C ARG A 9 -1.76 -15.20 3.59
N TRP A 10 -2.03 -15.48 2.32
CA TRP A 10 -1.56 -14.68 1.18
C TRP A 10 -2.50 -13.54 0.79
N SER A 11 -3.73 -13.49 1.32
CA SER A 11 -4.68 -12.41 1.02
C SER A 11 -4.18 -11.04 1.51
N ARG A 12 -3.54 -10.98 2.68
CA ARG A 12 -3.00 -9.75 3.27
C ARG A 12 -1.87 -9.12 2.44
N PRO A 13 -0.80 -9.83 2.06
CA PRO A 13 0.26 -9.25 1.23
C PRO A 13 -0.23 -8.90 -0.17
N VAL A 14 -1.13 -9.70 -0.77
CA VAL A 14 -1.71 -9.40 -2.09
C VAL A 14 -2.55 -8.12 -2.06
N PHE A 15 -3.38 -7.93 -1.03
CA PHE A 15 -4.16 -6.71 -0.86
C PHE A 15 -3.27 -5.48 -0.67
N LEU A 16 -2.21 -5.61 0.13
CA LEU A 16 -1.21 -4.56 0.32
C LEU A 16 -0.52 -4.19 -0.98
N GLY A 17 -0.08 -5.19 -1.75
CA GLY A 17 0.52 -4.99 -3.07
C GLY A 17 -0.42 -4.25 -4.03
N LEU A 18 -1.69 -4.65 -4.08
CA LEU A 18 -2.71 -3.96 -4.89
C LEU A 18 -2.93 -2.52 -4.45
N MET A 19 -2.99 -2.24 -3.14
CA MET A 19 -3.08 -0.87 -2.63
C MET A 19 -1.87 -0.02 -3.03
N ILE A 20 -0.65 -0.55 -2.88
CA ILE A 20 0.58 0.15 -3.25
C ILE A 20 0.55 0.49 -4.73
N VAL A 21 0.29 -0.50 -5.59
CA VAL A 21 0.21 -0.29 -7.05
C VAL A 21 -0.86 0.74 -7.42
N GLY A 22 -2.04 0.68 -6.79
CA GLY A 22 -3.13 1.62 -7.04
C GLY A 22 -2.78 3.07 -6.66
N VAL A 23 -2.16 3.28 -5.49
CA VAL A 23 -1.75 4.61 -5.04
C VAL A 23 -0.59 5.15 -5.89
N THR A 24 0.39 4.30 -6.22
CA THR A 24 1.51 4.68 -7.12
C THR A 24 1.02 5.04 -8.52
N ALA A 25 0.08 4.28 -9.09
CA ALA A 25 -0.52 4.61 -10.37
C ALA A 25 -1.28 5.94 -10.31
N GLY A 26 -2.03 6.20 -9.23
CA GLY A 26 -2.67 7.49 -8.99
C GLY A 26 -1.67 8.64 -8.91
N HIS A 27 -0.51 8.42 -8.28
CA HIS A 27 0.55 9.42 -8.19
C HIS A 27 1.14 9.76 -9.55
N MET A 28 1.35 8.76 -10.40
CA MET A 28 1.86 8.96 -11.76
C MET A 28 0.83 9.65 -12.69
N LEU A 29 -0.47 9.45 -12.44
CA LEU A 29 -1.53 10.03 -13.28
C LEU A 29 -1.88 11.47 -12.93
N VAL A 30 -1.61 11.92 -11.69
CA VAL A 30 -1.99 13.26 -11.22
C VAL A 30 -0.91 14.28 -11.60
N PRO A 31 -1.21 15.26 -12.47
CA PRO A 31 -0.25 16.31 -12.81
C PRO A 31 0.08 17.16 -11.58
N VAL A 32 1.38 17.40 -11.35
CA VAL A 32 1.93 18.30 -10.30
C VAL A 32 1.30 19.71 -10.32
N THR A 33 0.77 20.13 -11.48
CA THR A 33 0.11 21.43 -11.65
C THR A 33 -1.19 21.59 -10.86
N ARG A 34 -1.74 20.51 -10.28
CA ARG A 34 -2.89 20.58 -9.38
C ARG A 34 -2.49 20.16 -7.95
N GLN A 35 -2.16 21.16 -7.12
CA GLN A 35 -1.72 20.97 -5.74
C GLN A 35 -2.70 20.14 -4.88
N VAL A 36 -4.00 20.39 -4.99
CA VAL A 36 -5.02 19.70 -4.16
C VAL A 36 -5.09 18.19 -4.41
N PRO A 37 -5.27 17.69 -5.65
CA PRO A 37 -5.26 16.25 -5.90
C PRO A 37 -3.88 15.63 -5.68
N HIS A 38 -2.79 16.36 -5.90
CA HIS A 38 -1.45 15.86 -5.61
C HIS A 38 -1.25 15.59 -4.10
N ASP A 39 -1.63 16.53 -3.23
CA ASP A 39 -1.56 16.36 -1.77
C ASP A 39 -2.47 15.21 -1.27
N LEU A 40 -3.64 15.04 -1.89
CA LEU A 40 -4.54 13.94 -1.55
C LEU A 40 -3.91 12.58 -1.88
N VAL A 41 -3.24 12.47 -3.03
CA VAL A 41 -2.56 11.23 -3.43
C VAL A 41 -1.36 10.93 -2.53
N VAL A 42 -0.58 11.95 -2.16
CA VAL A 42 0.52 11.77 -1.18
C VAL A 42 0.00 11.26 0.15
N ARG A 43 -1.12 11.79 0.65
CA ARG A 43 -1.77 11.30 1.88
C ARG A 43 -2.31 9.88 1.74
N LEU A 44 -2.72 9.46 0.54
CA LEU A 44 -3.16 8.10 0.29
C LEU A 44 -2.05 7.07 0.51
N PHE A 45 -0.77 7.43 0.40
CA PHE A 45 0.34 6.52 0.71
C PHE A 45 0.46 6.17 2.19
N TYR A 46 -0.13 6.94 3.11
CA TYR A 46 -0.17 6.55 4.52
C TYR A 46 -1.01 5.30 4.76
N LEU A 47 -2.01 5.04 3.91
CA LEU A 47 -2.86 3.84 4.04
C LEU A 47 -2.05 2.55 3.88
N PRO A 48 -1.35 2.28 2.78
CA PRO A 48 -0.54 1.06 2.65
C PRO A 48 0.56 0.99 3.71
N ILE A 49 1.21 2.11 4.08
CA ILE A 49 2.24 2.11 5.14
C ILE A 49 1.65 1.67 6.49
N ALA A 50 0.52 2.26 6.89
CA ALA A 50 -0.18 1.90 8.13
C ALA A 50 -0.70 0.45 8.10
N LEU A 51 -1.22 0.00 6.95
CA LEU A 51 -1.68 -1.39 6.75
C LEU A 51 -0.53 -2.39 6.84
N GLY A 52 0.63 -2.04 6.26
CA GLY A 52 1.87 -2.82 6.34
C GLY A 52 2.32 -2.99 7.79
N GLY A 53 2.29 -1.89 8.55
CA GLY A 53 2.54 -1.89 9.99
C GLY A 53 1.54 -2.76 10.78
N ALA A 54 0.25 -2.63 10.48
CA ALA A 54 -0.82 -3.33 11.20
C ALA A 54 -0.83 -4.85 10.96
N TRP A 55 -0.46 -5.31 9.76
CA TRP A 55 -0.50 -6.74 9.42
C TRP A 55 0.81 -7.49 9.59
N PHE A 56 1.96 -6.82 9.46
CA PHE A 56 3.28 -7.44 9.53
C PHE A 56 4.19 -6.84 10.61
N GLY A 57 3.63 -5.97 11.47
CA GLY A 57 4.37 -5.30 12.55
C GLY A 57 5.29 -4.19 12.02
N LEU A 58 6.21 -3.74 12.88
CA LEU A 58 7.10 -2.61 12.60
C LEU A 58 7.89 -2.78 11.28
N TRP A 59 8.39 -3.99 11.01
CA TRP A 59 9.12 -4.32 9.78
C TRP A 59 8.24 -4.26 8.52
N GLY A 60 6.95 -4.55 8.65
CA GLY A 60 5.98 -4.40 7.58
C GLY A 60 5.76 -2.96 7.16
N GLY A 61 5.63 -2.06 8.15
CA GLY A 61 5.50 -0.64 7.93
C GLY A 61 6.76 -0.04 7.30
N LEU A 62 7.93 -0.37 7.85
CA LEU A 62 9.23 0.04 7.32
C LEU A 62 9.47 -0.46 5.89
N GLY A 63 9.21 -1.75 5.63
CA GLY A 63 9.34 -2.32 4.29
C GLY A 63 8.39 -1.68 3.29
N THR A 64 7.16 -1.39 3.71
CA THR A 64 6.18 -0.70 2.83
C THR A 64 6.60 0.74 2.56
N ALA A 65 7.05 1.49 3.56
CA ALA A 65 7.54 2.86 3.38
C ALA A 65 8.77 2.94 2.47
N GLY A 66 9.74 2.03 2.66
CA GLY A 66 10.93 1.95 1.82
C GLY A 66 10.68 1.51 0.38
N LEU A 67 9.57 0.82 0.10
CA LEU A 67 9.18 0.43 -1.26
C LEU A 67 8.56 1.60 -2.05
N ILE A 68 7.98 2.56 -1.35
CA ILE A 68 7.17 3.64 -1.92
C ILE A 68 7.97 4.95 -2.03
N THR A 69 8.95 5.15 -1.15
CA THR A 69 9.87 6.30 -1.15
C THR A 69 10.85 6.21 -2.31
#